data_AF-A0A843JBB7-F1
#
_entry.id   AF-A0A843JBB7-F1
#
_cell.length_a   1.000
_cell.length_b   1.000
_cell.length_c   1.000
_cell.angle_alpha   90.00
_cell.angle_beta   90.00
_cell.angle_gamma   90.00
#
_symmetry.space_group_name_H-M   'P 1'
#
loop_
_entity.id
_entity.type
_entity.pdbx_description
1 polymer ?
#
loop_
_entity_poly.entity_id
_entity_poly.type
_entity_poly.pdbx_seq_one_letter_code
_entity_poly.pdbx_strand_id
1 'polypeptide(L)'
;MNLKKIGAFVIPTIIAVAIIAYMLYSIRDDLFVAIDHAVPAYLIIAVLICFFSWILRGLRYKYILEKLSVEITLFKSIACIFISQTANMIIPARLGDLLRLFIIKHESDATYSNGLSSIVAE
;
A
#
# COMPACT_ATOMS: atom_id res chain seq x y z
N MET A 1 25.22 -7.38 12.28
CA MET A 1 24.00 -6.65 11.88
C MET A 1 24.08 -5.23 12.46
N ASN A 2 24.14 -4.19 11.62
CA ASN A 2 24.56 -2.84 12.04
C ASN A 2 23.51 -2.15 12.95
N LEU A 3 23.90 -1.78 14.17
CA LEU A 3 23.07 -1.11 15.18
C LEU A 3 22.37 0.16 14.66
N LYS A 4 23.03 0.89 13.75
CA LYS A 4 22.47 2.07 13.07
C LYS A 4 21.23 1.78 12.21
N LYS A 5 21.15 0.59 11.59
CA LYS A 5 19.99 0.19 10.75
C LYS A 5 18.78 -0.21 11.60
N ILE A 6 19.03 -0.80 12.78
CA ILE A 6 17.98 -1.17 13.73
C ILE A 6 17.39 0.10 14.36
N GLY A 7 18.23 1.06 14.77
CA GLY A 7 17.76 2.34 15.31
C GLY A 7 16.89 3.14 14.34
N ALA A 8 17.22 3.14 13.05
CA ALA A 8 16.43 3.83 12.02
C ALA A 8 15.02 3.26 11.83
N PHE A 9 14.77 2.00 12.20
CA PHE A 9 13.45 1.39 12.16
C PHE A 9 12.74 1.50 13.52
N VAL A 10 13.46 1.19 14.60
CA VAL A 10 12.90 1.10 15.94
C VAL A 10 12.49 2.48 16.47
N ILE A 11 13.26 3.53 16.21
CA ILE A 11 12.95 4.89 16.69
C ILE A 11 11.61 5.41 16.11
N PRO A 12 11.39 5.43 14.78
CA PRO A 12 10.11 5.88 14.23
C PRO A 12 8.94 4.96 14.62
N THR A 13 9.15 3.64 14.75
CA THR A 13 8.10 2.74 15.25
C THR A 13 7.70 3.05 16.69
N ILE A 14 8.67 3.27 17.59
CA ILE A 14 8.38 3.65 18.99
C ILE A 14 7.66 4.99 19.05
N ILE A 15 8.10 5.98 18.27
CA ILE A 15 7.46 7.30 18.21
C ILE A 15 6.01 7.16 17.70
N ALA A 16 5.79 6.41 16.62
CA ALA A 16 4.44 6.18 16.07
C ALA A 16 3.53 5.50 17.10
N VAL A 17 4.02 4.47 17.79
CA VAL A 17 3.26 3.77 18.84
C VAL A 17 2.96 4.72 20.01
N ALA A 18 3.91 5.53 20.45
CA ALA A 18 3.72 6.49 21.53
C ALA A 18 2.66 7.55 21.18
N ILE A 19 2.68 8.07 19.95
CA ILE A 19 1.67 9.02 19.47
C ILE A 19 0.29 8.38 19.45
N ILE A 20 0.16 7.18 18.88
CA ILE A 20 -1.13 6.47 18.81
C ILE A 20 -1.66 6.17 20.21
N ALA A 21 -0.80 5.69 21.12
CA ALA A 21 -1.17 5.42 22.50
C ALA A 21 -1.62 6.68 23.24
N TYR A 22 -0.92 7.81 23.05
CA TYR A 22 -1.31 9.09 23.62
C TYR A 22 -2.67 9.58 23.09
N MET A 23 -2.89 9.50 21.78
CA MET A 23 -4.17 9.89 21.16
C MET A 23 -5.33 9.02 21.68
N LEU A 24 -5.14 7.70 21.72
CA LEU A 24 -6.17 6.78 22.20
C LEU A 24 -6.46 6.97 23.70
N TYR A 25 -5.43 7.27 24.50
CA TYR A 25 -5.62 7.57 25.92
C TYR A 25 -6.39 8.88 26.10
N SER A 26 -6.06 9.93 25.33
CA SER A 26 -6.67 11.25 25.43
C SER A 26 -8.15 11.28 25.00
N ILE A 27 -8.58 10.38 24.12
CA ILE A 27 -9.91 10.40 23.49
C ILE A 27 -10.71 9.14 23.88
N ARG A 28 -10.23 8.38 24.89
CA ARG A 28 -10.79 7.06 25.24
C ARG A 28 -12.30 7.09 25.46
N ASP A 29 -12.78 8.05 26.24
CA ASP A 29 -14.19 8.12 26.62
C ASP A 29 -15.09 8.54 25.44
N ASP A 30 -14.64 9.54 24.67
CA ASP A 30 -15.33 10.01 23.47
C ASP A 30 -15.33 8.96 22.34
N LEU A 31 -14.29 8.11 22.26
CA LEU A 31 -14.18 7.06 21.25
C LEU A 31 -15.30 6.03 21.36
N PHE A 32 -15.65 5.61 22.58
CA PHE A 32 -16.74 4.64 22.79
C PHE A 32 -18.10 5.24 22.41
N VAL A 33 -18.33 6.52 22.75
CA VAL A 33 -19.56 7.24 22.37
C VAL A 33 -19.67 7.39 20.85
N ALA A 34 -18.55 7.69 20.18
CA ALA A 34 -18.49 7.83 18.73
C ALA A 34 -18.76 6.49 17.99
N ILE A 35 -18.30 5.37 18.55
CA ILE A 35 -18.58 4.04 17.99
C ILE A 35 -20.07 3.69 18.15
N ASP A 36 -20.68 4.01 19.29
CA ASP A 36 -22.09 3.73 19.55
C ASP A 36 -23.03 4.54 18.64
N HIS A 37 -22.66 5.78 18.34
CA HIS A 37 -23.40 6.65 17.42
C HIS A 37 -22.96 6.52 15.95
N ALA A 38 -22.08 5.57 15.64
CA ALA A 38 -21.58 5.41 14.28
C ALA A 38 -22.70 4.98 13.33
N VAL A 39 -23.01 5.81 12.34
CA VAL A 39 -24.03 5.52 11.35
C VAL A 39 -23.47 4.56 10.29
N PRO A 40 -23.99 3.32 10.16
CA PRO A 40 -23.39 2.30 9.28
C PRO A 40 -23.37 2.67 7.79
N ALA A 41 -24.31 3.52 7.35
CA ALA A 41 -24.38 3.98 5.97
C ALA A 41 -23.10 4.71 5.53
N TYR A 42 -22.52 5.57 6.39
CA TYR A 42 -21.27 6.26 6.06
C TYR A 42 -20.08 5.31 6.01
N LEU A 43 -20.06 4.26 6.83
CA LEU A 43 -19.03 3.22 6.77
C LEU A 43 -19.08 2.47 5.43
N ILE A 44 -20.28 2.10 4.98
CA ILE A 44 -20.46 1.44 3.68
C ILE A 44 -19.97 2.35 2.54
N ILE A 45 -20.34 3.64 2.57
CA ILE A 45 -19.87 4.61 1.57
C ILE A 45 -18.34 4.72 1.60
N ALA A 46 -17.73 4.80 2.78
CA ALA A 46 -16.27 4.86 2.93
C ALA A 46 -15.58 3.61 2.37
N VAL A 47 -16.14 2.42 2.63
CA VAL A 47 -15.64 1.15 2.08
C VAL A 47 -15.73 1.15 0.55
N LEU A 48 -16.85 1.59 -0.01
CA LEU A 48 -17.02 1.70 -1.47
C LEU A 48 -15.99 2.66 -2.07
N ILE A 49 -15.81 3.85 -1.48
CA ILE A 49 -14.82 4.83 -1.94
C ILE A 49 -13.40 4.24 -1.88
N CYS A 50 -13.05 3.54 -0.80
CA CYS A 50 -11.75 2.86 -0.67
C CYS A 50 -11.58 1.78 -1.75
N PHE A 51 -12.62 0.99 -2.01
CA PHE A 51 -12.61 -0.04 -3.03
C PHE A 51 -12.43 0.54 -4.44
N PHE A 52 -13.19 1.58 -4.80
CA PHE A 52 -13.01 2.28 -6.08
C PHE A 52 -11.62 2.93 -6.22
N SER A 53 -11.08 3.45 -5.12
CA SER A 53 -9.72 4.00 -5.09
C SER A 53 -8.67 2.94 -5.45
N TRP A 54 -8.87 1.68 -5.07
CA TRP A 54 -7.99 0.58 -5.47
C TRP A 54 -8.13 0.22 -6.95
N ILE A 55 -9.35 0.22 -7.49
CA ILE A 55 -9.58 -0.01 -8.93
C ILE A 55 -8.89 1.06 -9.76
N LEU A 56 -9.05 2.34 -9.39
CA LEU A 56 -8.40 3.46 -10.08
C LEU A 56 -6.87 3.35 -10.05
N ARG A 57 -6.29 2.88 -8.94
CA ARG A 57 -4.84 2.61 -8.86
C ARG A 57 -4.40 1.48 -9.79
N GLY A 58 -5.18 0.39 -9.86
CA GLY A 58 -4.92 -0.71 -10.81
C GLY A 58 -5.03 -0.29 -12.27
N LEU A 59 -5.98 0.59 -12.59
CA LEU A 59 -6.13 1.20 -13.91
C LEU A 59 -4.94 2.07 -14.29
N ARG A 60 -4.53 3.00 -13.41
CA ARG A 60 -3.35 3.84 -13.63
C ARG A 60 -2.10 2.99 -13.85
N TYR A 61 -1.95 1.91 -13.07
CA TYR A 61 -0.83 1.00 -13.20
C TYR A 61 -0.84 0.23 -14.53
N LYS A 62 -2.00 -0.29 -14.96
CA LYS A 62 -2.17 -0.88 -16.30
C LYS A 62 -1.76 0.09 -17.40
N TYR A 63 -2.20 1.35 -17.30
CA TYR A 63 -1.85 2.38 -18.29
C TYR A 63 -0.34 2.62 -18.39
N ILE A 64 0.37 2.63 -17.26
CA ILE A 64 1.85 2.75 -17.24
C ILE A 64 2.50 1.52 -17.90
N LEU A 65 2.01 0.32 -17.58
CA LEU A 65 2.49 -0.95 -18.13
C LEU A 65 2.27 -1.09 -19.63
N GLU A 66 1.11 -0.66 -20.14
CA GLU A 66 0.82 -0.63 -21.58
C GLU A 66 1.81 0.28 -22.32
N LYS A 67 2.20 1.42 -21.73
CA LYS A 67 3.25 2.29 -22.29
C LYS A 67 4.63 1.63 -22.31
N LEU A 68 4.85 0.63 -21.47
CA LEU A 68 6.09 -0.16 -21.43
C LEU A 68 6.05 -1.39 -22.35
N SER A 69 5.03 -1.50 -23.21
CA SER A 69 4.79 -2.67 -24.10
C SER A 69 4.54 -3.97 -23.34
N VAL A 70 4.04 -3.88 -22.10
CA VAL A 70 3.66 -5.04 -21.29
C VAL A 70 2.14 -5.14 -21.25
N GLU A 71 1.58 -6.10 -21.97
CA GLU A 71 0.14 -6.33 -21.99
C GLU A 71 -0.30 -7.13 -20.77
N ILE A 72 -0.94 -6.47 -19.81
CA ILE A 72 -1.51 -7.11 -18.62
C ILE A 72 -3.02 -6.85 -18.56
N THR A 73 -3.80 -7.90 -18.27
CA THR A 73 -5.23 -7.77 -18.01
C THR A 73 -5.48 -6.88 -16.78
N LEU A 74 -6.50 -6.03 -16.85
CA LEU A 74 -6.90 -5.12 -15.76
C LEU A 74 -7.08 -5.81 -14.41
N PHE A 75 -7.62 -7.03 -14.39
CA PHE A 75 -7.76 -7.82 -13.18
C PHE A 75 -6.40 -8.19 -12.55
N LYS A 76 -5.43 -8.61 -13.36
CA LYS A 76 -4.07 -8.92 -12.91
C LYS A 76 -3.36 -7.68 -12.38
N SER A 77 -3.54 -6.52 -13.01
CA SER A 77 -2.98 -5.24 -12.53
C SER A 77 -3.56 -4.84 -11.17
N ILE A 78 -4.88 -4.95 -10.98
CA ILE A 78 -5.52 -4.69 -9.68
C ILE A 78 -5.02 -5.68 -8.62
N ALA A 79 -4.96 -6.98 -8.94
CA ALA A 79 -4.46 -8.00 -8.02
C ALA A 79 -3.00 -7.75 -7.62
N CYS A 80 -2.14 -7.37 -8.56
CA CYS A 80 -0.74 -7.02 -8.30
C CYS A 80 -0.62 -5.80 -7.37
N ILE A 81 -1.41 -4.75 -7.60
CA ILE A 81 -1.49 -3.59 -6.70
C ILE A 81 -1.93 -4.03 -5.29
N PHE A 82 -2.95 -4.88 -5.20
CA PHE A 82 -3.53 -5.35 -3.95
C PHE A 82 -2.55 -6.18 -3.13
N ILE A 83 -1.86 -7.14 -3.76
CA ILE A 83 -0.83 -7.97 -3.13
C ILE A 83 0.32 -7.10 -2.61
N SER A 84 0.78 -6.15 -3.43
CA SER A 84 1.85 -5.22 -3.06
C SER A 84 1.48 -4.32 -1.87
N GLN A 85 0.26 -3.79 -1.83
CA GLN A 85 -0.22 -3.00 -0.69
C GLN A 85 -0.35 -3.85 0.58
N THR A 86 -0.87 -5.07 0.44
CA THR A 86 -0.98 -6.02 1.56
C THR A 86 0.40 -6.37 2.10
N ALA A 87 1.36 -6.62 1.21
CA ALA A 87 2.74 -6.88 1.56
C ALA A 87 3.42 -5.67 2.23
N ASN A 88 3.15 -4.45 1.79
CA ASN A 88 3.65 -3.23 2.45
C ASN A 88 3.06 -3.04 3.86
N MET A 89 1.89 -3.61 4.14
CA MET A 89 1.25 -3.57 5.45
C MET A 89 1.84 -4.58 6.43
N ILE A 90 2.26 -5.74 5.93
CA ILE A 90 2.87 -6.83 6.72
C ILE A 90 4.38 -6.63 6.85
N ILE A 91 5.03 -6.20 5.77
CA ILE A 91 6.48 -6.19 5.62
C ILE A 91 6.97 -4.75 5.63
N PRO A 92 7.81 -4.36 6.61
CA PRO A 92 8.38 -3.02 6.66
C PRO A 92 9.38 -2.77 5.52
N ALA A 93 9.68 -1.48 5.28
CA ALA A 93 10.64 -1.00 4.27
C ALA A 93 10.18 -1.08 2.80
N ARG A 94 8.87 -0.93 2.52
CA ARG A 94 8.31 -0.85 1.17
C ARG A 94 8.65 -2.07 0.27
N LEU A 95 8.81 -3.25 0.87
CA LEU A 95 9.15 -4.48 0.15
C LEU A 95 8.02 -4.94 -0.79
N GLY A 96 6.79 -4.50 -0.57
CA GLY A 96 5.68 -4.71 -1.48
C GLY A 96 5.88 -4.03 -2.85
N ASP A 97 6.66 -2.95 -2.91
CA ASP A 97 6.98 -2.29 -4.19
C ASP A 97 7.99 -3.13 -4.99
N LEU A 98 8.89 -3.84 -4.30
CA LEU A 98 9.79 -4.80 -4.94
C LEU A 98 9.05 -6.03 -5.47
N LEU A 99 7.99 -6.49 -4.79
CA LEU A 99 7.16 -7.59 -5.26
C LEU A 99 6.50 -7.28 -6.61
N ARG A 100 6.06 -6.03 -6.84
CA ARG A 100 5.55 -5.61 -8.17
C ARG A 100 6.61 -5.77 -9.25
N LEU A 101 7.84 -5.35 -8.96
CA LEU A 101 8.96 -5.48 -9.90
C LEU A 101 9.27 -6.94 -10.20
N PHE A 102 9.21 -7.82 -9.19
CA PHE A 102 9.38 -9.26 -9.37
C PHE A 102 8.26 -9.91 -10.17
N ILE A 103 7.00 -9.54 -9.94
CA ILE A 103 5.84 -10.09 -10.66
C ILE A 103 5.88 -9.69 -12.13
N ILE A 104 6.20 -8.42 -12.45
CA ILE A 104 6.38 -7.98 -13.84
C ILE A 104 7.54 -8.73 -14.51
N LYS A 105 8.66 -8.89 -13.80
CA LYS A 105 9.84 -9.63 -14.27
C LYS A 105 9.56 -11.12 -14.54
N HIS A 106 8.55 -11.70 -13.89
CA HIS A 106 8.20 -13.11 -14.05
C HIS A 106 7.14 -13.33 -15.15
N GLU A 107 6.17 -12.41 -15.31
CA GLU A 107 5.14 -12.48 -16.36
C GLU A 107 5.61 -11.95 -17.72
N SER A 108 6.63 -11.10 -17.76
CA SER A 108 7.23 -10.63 -19.00
C SER A 108 8.72 -10.88 -18.93
N ASP A 109 9.24 -11.64 -19.89
CA ASP A 109 10.65 -11.92 -20.15
C ASP A 109 11.42 -10.63 -20.57
N ALA A 110 11.16 -9.53 -19.87
CA ALA A 110 11.54 -8.17 -20.21
C ALA A 110 12.76 -7.75 -19.37
N THR A 111 13.82 -7.44 -20.10
CA THR A 111 15.14 -7.01 -19.63
C THR A 111 15.08 -5.91 -18.55
N TYR A 112 15.93 -6.06 -17.53
CA TYR A 112 16.15 -5.23 -16.33
C TYR A 112 15.98 -3.70 -16.46
N SER A 113 16.13 -3.14 -17.67
CA SER A 113 16.14 -1.70 -17.95
C SER A 113 14.76 -1.04 -17.91
N ASN A 114 13.68 -1.74 -18.25
CA ASN A 114 12.35 -1.12 -18.35
C ASN A 114 11.62 -1.08 -16.99
N GLY A 115 11.78 -2.12 -16.16
CA GLY A 115 11.15 -2.17 -14.84
C GLY A 115 11.66 -1.09 -13.88
N LEU A 116 12.96 -0.74 -13.95
CA LEU A 116 13.54 0.34 -13.15
C LEU A 116 13.04 1.72 -13.61
N SER A 117 12.89 1.89 -14.92
CA SER A 117 12.42 3.13 -15.54
C SER A 117 10.96 3.45 -15.19
N SER A 118 10.11 2.42 -15.04
CA SER A 118 8.72 2.59 -14.59
C SER A 118 8.59 3.09 -13.16
N ILE A 119 9.53 2.74 -12.28
CA ILE A 119 9.52 3.14 -10.87
C ILE A 119 10.04 4.57 -10.69
N VAL A 120 10.97 5.00 -11.55
CA VAL A 120 11.50 6.37 -11.52
C VAL A 120 10.52 7.38 -12.12
N ALA A 121 9.63 6.95 -13.02
CA ALA A 121 8.61 7.79 -13.63
C ALA A 121 7.30 7.91 -12.84
N GLU A 122 7.10 7.07 -11.81
CA GLU A 122 5.95 7.12 -10.90
C GLU A 122 6.20 8.04 -9.70
#